data_AF-A0A392MCE8-F1
#
_entry.id   AF-A0A392MCE8-F1
#
_cell.length_a   1.000
_cell.length_b   1.000
_cell.length_c   1.000
_cell.angle_alpha   90.00
_cell.angle_beta   90.00
_cell.angle_gamma   90.00
#
_symmetry.space_group_name_H-M   'P 1'
#
loop_
_entity.id
_entity.type
_entity.pdbx_description
1 polymer ?
#
loop_
_entity_poly.entity_id
_entity_poly.type
_entity_poly.pdbx_seq_one_letter_code
_entity_poly.pdbx_strand_id
1 'polypeptide(L)'
;MDAFYAAVETLSNPTLKGKPMAVGSMSMISTANYEARKFGVRSAMPGFIARKLCPELIFVPVDFNKYNYYSDLTRKVFQRYDPNFIAGSLDEAYLDITEVCRERNVKSEEIAQEIRVSVYEETGLTCSAGVAPNRLLAKVCSDINKPNGQYVLPNDRLAVMTFISSLPIRKIGGIGKVTEQILKEVFGINTCEQMLDKSSYLCALFSQSTAG
;
A
#
# COMPACT_ATOMS: atom_id res chain seq x y z
N MET A 1 4.10 5.25 2.05
CA MET A 1 3.83 6.69 1.80
C MET A 1 2.60 6.85 0.92
N ASP A 2 1.91 7.98 0.98
CA ASP A 2 0.70 8.21 0.15
C ASP A 2 1.07 8.92 -1.16
N ALA A 3 0.69 8.34 -2.30
CA ALA A 3 1.00 8.87 -3.64
C ALA A 3 2.46 9.37 -3.80
N PHE A 4 3.44 8.60 -3.31
CA PHE A 4 4.78 9.05 -2.94
C PHE A 4 5.43 10.08 -3.89
N TYR A 5 5.72 9.72 -5.15
CA TYR A 5 6.42 10.66 -6.05
C TYR A 5 5.59 11.93 -6.30
N ALA A 6 4.27 11.81 -6.47
CA ALA A 6 3.40 12.97 -6.66
C ALA A 6 3.33 13.87 -5.42
N ALA A 7 3.34 13.27 -4.22
CA ALA A 7 3.40 14.01 -2.96
C ALA A 7 4.73 14.78 -2.82
N VAL A 8 5.85 14.13 -3.16
CA VAL A 8 7.19 14.75 -3.18
C VAL A 8 7.26 15.93 -4.16
N GLU A 9 6.72 15.78 -5.37
CA GLU A 9 6.68 16.87 -6.35
C GLU A 9 5.77 18.02 -5.90
N THR A 10 4.64 17.70 -5.27
CA THR A 10 3.71 18.70 -4.71
C THR A 10 4.34 19.48 -3.56
N LEU A 11 5.14 18.81 -2.71
CA LEU A 11 5.89 19.44 -1.63
C LEU A 11 6.96 20.39 -2.19
N SER A 12 7.65 19.98 -3.25
CA SER A 12 8.70 20.79 -3.91
C SER A 12 8.14 21.97 -4.69
N ASN A 13 6.92 21.83 -5.23
CA ASN A 13 6.25 22.86 -6.01
C ASN A 13 4.79 23.03 -5.55
N PRO A 14 4.51 23.97 -4.62
CA PRO A 14 3.18 24.20 -4.07
C PRO A 14 2.11 24.56 -5.11
N THR A 15 2.49 25.02 -6.32
CA THR A 15 1.54 25.34 -7.39
C THR A 15 0.80 24.12 -7.95
N LEU A 16 1.27 22.90 -7.64
CA LEU A 16 0.66 21.63 -8.00
C LEU A 16 -0.44 21.20 -7.02
N LYS A 17 -0.48 21.80 -5.82
CA LYS A 17 -1.44 21.41 -4.77
C LYS A 17 -2.88 21.60 -5.25
N GLY A 18 -3.70 20.55 -5.07
CA GLY A 18 -5.11 20.56 -5.47
C GLY A 18 -5.37 20.44 -6.98
N LYS A 19 -4.33 20.29 -7.81
CA LYS A 19 -4.48 20.08 -9.26
C LYS A 19 -4.25 18.61 -9.62
N PRO A 20 -4.95 18.04 -10.60
CA PRO A 20 -4.68 16.69 -11.06
C PRO A 20 -3.29 16.63 -11.70
N MET A 21 -2.40 15.78 -11.16
CA MET A 21 -1.06 15.61 -11.69
C MET A 21 -0.59 14.16 -11.63
N ALA A 22 0.34 13.84 -12.53
CA ALA A 22 0.99 12.55 -12.61
C ALA A 22 2.51 12.70 -12.79
N VAL A 23 3.27 11.86 -12.09
CA VAL A 23 4.71 11.73 -12.30
C VAL A 23 4.95 10.67 -13.36
N GLY A 24 5.70 11.01 -14.40
CA GLY A 24 5.98 10.15 -15.53
C GLY A 24 6.05 10.92 -16.85
N SER A 25 5.55 10.29 -17.91
CA SER A 25 5.56 10.86 -19.26
C SER A 25 4.27 10.52 -20.02
N MET A 26 4.14 11.03 -21.25
CA MET A 26 3.08 10.62 -22.17
C MET A 26 3.11 9.11 -22.47
N SER A 27 4.26 8.45 -22.35
CA SER A 27 4.40 7.01 -22.58
C SER A 27 3.92 6.19 -21.39
N MET A 28 4.28 6.58 -20.16
CA MET A 28 3.94 5.81 -18.96
C MET A 28 3.91 6.69 -17.71
N ILE A 29 2.92 6.46 -16.85
CA ILE A 29 2.77 7.09 -15.54
C ILE A 29 3.34 6.18 -14.46
N SER A 30 4.24 6.71 -13.64
CA SER A 30 4.76 6.05 -12.43
C SER A 30 3.75 6.16 -11.29
N THR A 31 3.24 7.36 -11.02
CA THR A 31 2.19 7.58 -10.03
C THR A 31 1.34 8.80 -10.36
N ALA A 32 0.14 8.85 -9.81
CA ALA A 32 -0.78 9.97 -9.92
C ALA A 32 -1.25 10.37 -8.52
N ASN A 33 -1.46 11.66 -8.30
CA ASN A 33 -2.03 12.16 -7.05
C ASN A 33 -3.52 11.80 -6.91
N TYR A 34 -4.07 12.02 -5.72
CA TYR A 34 -5.46 11.63 -5.43
C TYR A 34 -6.47 12.44 -6.23
N GLU A 35 -6.14 13.67 -6.62
CA GLU A 35 -6.92 14.53 -7.51
C GLU A 35 -7.05 13.92 -8.89
N ALA A 36 -5.96 13.47 -9.51
CA ALA A 36 -5.97 12.80 -10.81
C ALA A 36 -6.66 11.41 -10.74
N ARG A 37 -6.52 10.69 -9.62
CA ARG A 37 -7.18 9.38 -9.43
C ARG A 37 -8.69 9.44 -9.48
N LYS A 38 -9.31 10.59 -9.17
CA LYS A 38 -10.77 10.80 -9.30
C LYS A 38 -11.25 10.66 -10.75
N PHE A 39 -10.38 10.93 -11.72
CA PHE A 39 -10.64 10.78 -13.16
C PHE A 39 -10.27 9.39 -13.70
N GLY A 40 -9.88 8.46 -12.81
CA GLY A 40 -9.41 7.13 -13.20
C GLY A 40 -7.94 7.07 -13.63
N VAL A 41 -7.21 8.19 -13.60
CA VAL A 41 -5.76 8.22 -13.85
C VAL A 41 -5.02 7.45 -12.75
N ARG A 42 -4.14 6.53 -13.12
CA ARG A 42 -3.45 5.65 -12.17
C ARG A 42 -2.04 5.26 -12.64
N SER A 43 -1.25 4.72 -11.73
CA SER A 43 0.05 4.10 -12.04
C SER A 43 -0.07 3.03 -13.13
N ALA A 44 0.99 2.87 -13.91
CA ALA A 44 1.08 1.93 -15.04
C ALA A 44 0.07 2.21 -16.18
N MET A 45 -0.54 3.39 -16.21
CA MET A 45 -1.34 3.87 -17.33
C MET A 45 -0.46 4.67 -18.31
N PRO A 46 -0.60 4.49 -19.63
CA PRO A 46 0.02 5.38 -20.61
C PRO A 46 -0.48 6.82 -20.45
N GLY A 47 0.43 7.79 -20.46
CA GLY A 47 0.09 9.19 -20.24
C GLY A 47 -0.86 9.77 -21.30
N PHE A 48 -0.77 9.33 -22.55
CA PHE A 48 -1.70 9.75 -23.60
C PHE A 48 -3.15 9.28 -23.36
N ILE A 49 -3.34 8.14 -22.67
CA ILE A 49 -4.66 7.67 -22.23
C ILE A 49 -5.14 8.54 -21.07
N ALA A 50 -4.27 8.76 -20.09
CA ALA A 50 -4.59 9.59 -18.92
C ALA A 50 -5.01 11.02 -19.31
N ARG A 51 -4.35 11.63 -20.31
CA ARG A 51 -4.71 12.95 -20.83
C ARG A 51 -6.09 12.98 -21.50
N LYS A 52 -6.55 11.86 -22.06
CA LYS A 52 -7.94 11.76 -22.57
C LYS A 52 -8.96 11.70 -21.42
N LEU A 53 -8.59 11.09 -20.29
CA LEU A 53 -9.44 11.01 -19.09
C LEU A 53 -9.48 12.33 -18.31
N CYS A 54 -8.37 13.06 -18.28
CA CYS A 54 -8.21 14.35 -17.61
C CYS A 54 -7.38 15.28 -18.52
N PRO A 55 -8.05 16.12 -19.34
CA PRO A 55 -7.37 17.03 -20.26
C PRO A 55 -6.45 18.05 -19.56
N GLU A 56 -6.81 18.48 -18.34
CA GLU A 56 -6.00 19.38 -17.51
C GLU A 56 -4.87 18.69 -16.73
N LEU A 57 -4.61 17.38 -16.96
CA LEU A 57 -3.59 16.62 -16.24
C LEU A 57 -2.18 17.18 -16.44
N ILE A 58 -1.56 17.56 -15.33
CA ILE A 58 -0.17 18.03 -15.32
C ILE A 58 0.78 16.84 -15.25
N PHE A 59 1.73 16.78 -16.19
CA PHE A 59 2.81 15.78 -16.16
C PHE A 59 4.06 16.40 -15.53
N VAL A 60 4.62 15.70 -14.54
CA VAL A 60 5.90 16.04 -13.94
C VAL A 60 6.91 14.93 -14.24
N PRO A 61 8.12 15.25 -14.73
CA PRO A 61 9.17 14.25 -14.94
C PRO A 61 9.55 13.53 -13.65
N VAL A 62 10.10 12.33 -13.80
CA VAL A 62 10.60 11.52 -12.68
C VAL A 62 11.93 12.10 -12.17
N ASP A 63 12.06 12.25 -10.85
CA ASP A 63 13.31 12.63 -10.17
C ASP A 63 13.67 11.63 -9.07
N PHE A 64 14.41 10.58 -9.44
CA PHE A 64 14.80 9.52 -8.50
C PHE A 64 15.75 9.99 -7.40
N ASN A 65 16.55 11.03 -7.62
CA ASN A 65 17.45 11.55 -6.58
C ASN A 65 16.61 12.11 -5.42
N LYS A 66 15.58 12.88 -5.76
CA LYS A 66 14.62 13.40 -4.79
C LYS A 66 13.86 12.28 -4.08
N TYR A 67 13.40 11.26 -4.81
CA TYR A 67 12.63 10.17 -4.20
C TYR A 67 13.47 9.31 -3.27
N ASN A 68 14.74 9.03 -3.61
CA ASN A 68 15.66 8.33 -2.72
C ASN A 68 15.93 9.16 -1.45
N TYR A 69 16.16 10.47 -1.58
CA TYR A 69 16.36 11.35 -0.43
C TYR A 69 15.21 11.27 0.59
N TYR A 70 13.95 11.40 0.13
CA TYR A 70 12.80 11.30 1.04
C TYR A 70 12.59 9.88 1.56
N SER A 71 12.89 8.86 0.76
CA SER A 71 12.86 7.46 1.22
C SER A 71 13.83 7.23 2.38
N ASP A 72 15.05 7.76 2.28
CA ASP A 72 16.07 7.62 3.32
C ASP A 72 15.69 8.35 4.61
N LEU A 73 15.07 9.54 4.51
CA LEU A 73 14.52 10.23 5.68
C LEU A 73 13.43 9.40 6.36
N THR A 74 12.47 8.87 5.60
CA THR A 74 11.42 8.00 6.12
C THR A 74 12.01 6.73 6.77
N ARG A 75 13.02 6.11 6.16
CA ARG A 75 13.68 4.91 6.70
C ARG A 75 14.43 5.20 8.00
N LYS A 76 15.02 6.38 8.17
CA LYS A 76 15.62 6.80 9.45
C LYS A 76 14.59 6.88 10.57
N VAL A 77 13.34 7.25 10.26
CA VAL A 77 12.24 7.18 11.24
C VAL A 77 11.94 5.72 11.58
N PHE A 78 11.78 4.85 10.58
CA PHE A 78 11.48 3.44 10.79
C PHE A 78 12.52 2.71 11.66
N GLN A 79 13.81 3.01 11.45
CA GLN A 79 14.92 2.44 12.24
C GLN A 79 14.82 2.72 13.75
N ARG A 80 14.09 3.77 14.17
CA ARG A 80 13.86 4.09 15.60
C ARG A 80 12.92 3.10 16.29
N TYR A 81 12.10 2.38 15.51
CA TYR A 81 11.07 1.45 16.00
C TYR A 81 11.41 0.00 15.71
N ASP A 82 12.09 -0.25 14.59
CA ASP A 82 12.60 -1.56 14.22
C ASP A 82 13.92 -1.38 13.45
N PRO A 83 15.09 -1.68 14.06
CA PRO A 83 16.38 -1.59 13.37
C PRO A 83 16.54 -2.61 12.23
N ASN A 84 15.74 -3.69 12.24
CA ASN A 84 15.76 -4.78 11.27
C ASN A 84 14.57 -4.73 10.30
N PHE A 85 13.92 -3.57 10.16
CA PHE A 85 12.78 -3.40 9.26
C PHE A 85 13.13 -3.83 7.82
N ILE A 86 12.12 -4.28 7.09
CA ILE A 86 12.28 -4.71 5.69
C ILE A 86 11.67 -3.67 4.77
N ALA A 87 12.50 -3.02 3.97
CA ALA A 87 12.01 -2.16 2.88
C ALA A 87 11.51 -3.00 1.71
N GLY A 88 10.24 -2.81 1.31
CA GLY A 88 9.66 -3.43 0.11
C GLY A 88 9.91 -2.61 -1.15
N SER A 89 9.95 -1.28 -1.02
CA SER A 89 10.20 -0.33 -2.10
C SER A 89 10.84 0.96 -1.54
N LEU A 90 10.84 2.05 -2.31
CA LEU A 90 11.18 3.38 -1.79
C LEU A 90 10.14 3.92 -0.80
N ASP A 91 8.89 3.49 -0.90
CA ASP A 91 7.77 4.07 -0.16
C ASP A 91 7.02 3.10 0.74
N GLU A 92 7.51 1.86 0.86
CA GLU A 92 6.90 0.78 1.62
C GLU A 92 7.93 0.03 2.44
N ALA A 93 7.57 -0.29 3.69
CA ALA A 93 8.38 -1.04 4.63
C ALA A 93 7.50 -1.86 5.58
N TYR A 94 8.07 -2.92 6.13
CA TYR A 94 7.49 -3.74 7.19
C TYR A 94 8.35 -3.64 8.44
N LEU A 95 7.71 -3.34 9.57
CA LEU A 95 8.36 -3.20 10.86
C LEU A 95 7.77 -4.23 11.83
N ASP A 96 8.61 -4.86 12.64
CA ASP A 96 8.20 -5.60 13.82
C ASP A 96 8.23 -4.68 15.04
N ILE A 97 7.05 -4.18 15.42
CA ILE A 97 6.89 -3.27 16.56
C ILE A 97 6.63 -3.99 17.89
N THR A 98 6.81 -5.32 17.95
CA THR A 98 6.47 -6.13 19.13
C THR A 98 7.28 -5.70 20.35
N GLU A 99 8.59 -5.48 20.19
CA GLU A 99 9.49 -5.11 21.29
C GLU A 99 9.19 -3.70 21.80
N VAL A 100 9.10 -2.71 20.90
CA VAL A 100 8.80 -1.32 21.28
C VAL A 100 7.44 -1.18 21.97
N CYS A 101 6.40 -1.91 21.53
CA CYS A 101 5.10 -1.93 22.22
C CYS A 101 5.22 -2.48 23.65
N ARG A 102 6.02 -3.55 23.83
CA ARG A 102 6.20 -4.23 25.12
C ARG A 102 6.99 -3.37 26.10
N GLU A 103 8.12 -2.83 25.67
CA GLU A 103 9.02 -2.03 26.51
C GLU A 103 8.37 -0.72 26.97
N ARG A 104 7.63 -0.06 26.08
CA ARG A 104 6.95 1.19 26.38
C ARG A 104 5.55 0.99 27.01
N ASN A 105 5.05 -0.25 27.02
CA ASN A 105 3.70 -0.60 27.47
C ASN A 105 2.60 0.24 26.78
N VAL A 106 2.68 0.35 25.46
CA VAL A 106 1.76 1.14 24.61
C VAL A 106 1.09 0.25 23.58
N LYS A 107 -0.09 0.67 23.11
CA LYS A 107 -0.80 -0.09 22.07
C LYS A 107 -0.12 0.09 20.72
N SER A 108 -0.23 -0.93 19.87
CA SER A 108 0.31 -0.91 18.50
C SER A 108 -0.31 0.19 17.62
N GLU A 109 -1.56 0.59 17.91
CA GLU A 109 -2.22 1.73 17.29
C GLU A 109 -1.48 3.06 17.57
N GLU A 110 -1.02 3.24 18.80
CA GLU A 110 -0.31 4.45 19.23
C GLU A 110 1.07 4.52 18.57
N ILE A 111 1.80 3.41 18.51
CA ILE A 111 3.09 3.33 17.79
C ILE A 111 2.92 3.62 16.30
N ALA A 112 1.88 3.06 15.65
CA ALA A 112 1.62 3.35 14.25
C ALA A 112 1.30 4.83 14.00
N GLN A 113 0.56 5.47 14.91
CA GLN A 113 0.27 6.89 14.84
C GLN A 113 1.54 7.73 15.08
N GLU A 114 2.38 7.36 16.05
CA GLU A 114 3.66 8.00 16.35
C GLU A 114 4.62 7.94 15.15
N ILE A 115 4.73 6.78 14.48
CA ILE A 115 5.51 6.63 13.25
C ILE A 115 5.00 7.57 12.17
N ARG A 116 3.68 7.61 11.94
CA ARG A 116 3.08 8.46 10.90
C ARG A 116 3.32 9.94 11.16
N VAL A 117 3.20 10.38 12.41
CA VAL A 117 3.50 11.75 12.83
C VAL A 117 4.98 12.06 12.62
N SER A 118 5.88 11.18 13.08
CA SER A 118 7.33 11.35 12.93
C SER A 118 7.75 11.41 11.45
N VAL A 119 7.15 10.57 10.58
CA VAL A 119 7.40 10.65 9.13
C VAL A 119 6.96 12.00 8.58
N TYR A 120 5.80 12.52 8.99
CA TYR A 120 5.33 13.83 8.54
C TYR A 120 6.22 14.96 9.05
N GLU A 121 6.66 14.93 10.30
CA GLU A 121 7.56 15.94 10.88
C GLU A 121 8.92 15.97 10.17
N GLU A 122 9.48 14.81 9.84
CA GLU A 122 10.81 14.70 9.23
C GLU A 122 10.80 14.96 7.71
N THR A 123 9.66 14.71 7.03
CA THR A 123 9.61 14.74 5.56
C THR A 123 8.62 15.75 4.98
N GLY A 124 7.63 16.20 5.74
CA GLY A 124 6.46 16.94 5.25
C GLY A 124 5.48 16.08 4.44
N LEU A 125 5.68 14.76 4.36
CA LEU A 125 4.86 13.83 3.57
C LEU A 125 4.01 12.95 4.49
N THR A 126 2.80 12.60 4.05
CA THR A 126 1.94 11.67 4.80
C THR A 126 2.21 10.21 4.41
N CYS A 127 1.94 9.32 5.36
CA CYS A 127 1.87 7.89 5.09
C CYS A 127 0.65 7.26 5.76
N SER A 128 0.14 6.22 5.12
CA SER A 128 -0.83 5.31 5.72
C SER A 128 -0.15 4.05 6.26
N ALA A 129 -0.71 3.46 7.32
CA ALA A 129 -0.15 2.30 8.01
C ALA A 129 -1.19 1.19 8.22
N GLY A 130 -0.74 -0.06 8.19
CA GLY A 130 -1.55 -1.22 8.55
C GLY A 130 -0.86 -1.98 9.68
N VAL A 131 -1.59 -2.27 10.74
CA VAL A 131 -1.09 -3.04 11.89
C VAL A 131 -1.86 -4.34 11.95
N ALA A 132 -1.17 -5.47 11.93
CA ALA A 132 -1.78 -6.78 11.99
C ALA A 132 -0.79 -7.84 12.53
N PRO A 133 -1.25 -9.06 12.85
CA PRO A 133 -0.40 -10.12 13.39
C PRO A 133 0.68 -10.66 12.45
N ASN A 134 0.60 -10.35 11.16
CA ASN A 134 1.60 -10.76 10.17
C ASN A 134 1.67 -9.75 9.00
N ARG A 135 2.76 -9.84 8.23
CA ARG A 135 3.05 -8.92 7.11
C ARG A 135 2.00 -8.94 6.01
N LEU A 136 1.42 -10.10 5.71
CA LEU A 136 0.40 -10.24 4.67
C LEU A 136 -0.84 -9.41 5.02
N LEU A 137 -1.37 -9.58 6.24
CA LEU A 137 -2.53 -8.84 6.72
C LEU A 137 -2.19 -7.36 6.91
N ALA A 138 -1.01 -7.04 7.45
CA ALA A 138 -0.58 -5.65 7.63
C ALA A 138 -0.54 -4.89 6.30
N LYS A 139 -0.06 -5.54 5.23
CA LYS A 139 -0.08 -4.98 3.87
C LYS A 139 -1.49 -4.66 3.41
N VAL A 140 -2.45 -5.57 3.60
CA VAL A 140 -3.86 -5.35 3.24
C VAL A 140 -4.44 -4.20 4.05
N CYS A 141 -4.25 -4.20 5.37
CA CYS A 141 -4.72 -3.15 6.28
C CYS A 141 -4.18 -1.76 5.90
N SER A 142 -2.93 -1.67 5.44
CA SER A 142 -2.28 -0.40 5.07
C SER A 142 -2.97 0.33 3.92
N ASP A 143 -3.75 -0.39 3.09
CA ASP A 143 -4.46 0.19 1.95
C ASP A 143 -5.91 0.59 2.26
N ILE A 144 -6.48 0.18 3.41
CA ILE A 144 -7.92 0.37 3.72
C ILE A 144 -8.24 1.85 3.93
N ASN A 145 -7.48 2.53 4.79
CA ASN A 145 -7.72 3.92 5.18
C ASN A 145 -6.79 4.90 4.46
N LYS A 146 -6.33 4.57 3.24
CA LYS A 146 -5.54 5.49 2.41
C LYS A 146 -6.41 6.63 1.87
N PRO A 147 -5.89 7.87 1.76
CA PRO A 147 -4.59 8.36 2.26
C PRO A 147 -4.61 8.78 3.74
N ASN A 148 -3.40 8.93 4.30
CA ASN A 148 -3.11 9.47 5.62
C ASN A 148 -4.00 8.88 6.73
N GLY A 149 -4.14 7.56 6.74
CA GLY A 149 -4.90 6.84 7.75
C GLY A 149 -4.20 5.57 8.19
N GLN A 150 -4.74 4.94 9.22
CA GLN A 150 -4.27 3.63 9.65
C GLN A 150 -5.42 2.68 9.92
N TYR A 151 -5.15 1.38 9.80
CA TYR A 151 -6.09 0.34 10.17
C TYR A 151 -5.37 -0.69 11.04
N VAL A 152 -5.97 -1.01 12.19
CA VAL A 152 -5.44 -2.00 13.14
C VAL A 152 -6.35 -3.22 13.12
N LEU A 153 -5.80 -4.35 12.71
CA LEU A 153 -6.41 -5.67 12.89
C LEU A 153 -5.88 -6.26 14.20
N PRO A 154 -6.73 -6.43 15.23
CA PRO A 154 -6.30 -6.99 16.51
C PRO A 154 -5.66 -8.37 16.34
N ASN A 155 -4.70 -8.68 17.21
CA ASN A 155 -4.12 -10.01 17.32
C ASN A 155 -5.05 -10.96 18.10
N ASP A 156 -6.24 -11.16 17.53
CA ASP A 156 -7.26 -12.06 18.03
C ASP A 156 -7.76 -12.93 16.87
N ARG A 157 -7.95 -14.22 17.13
CA ARG A 157 -8.31 -15.20 16.09
C ARG A 157 -9.68 -14.88 15.50
N LEU A 158 -10.66 -14.52 16.32
CA LEU A 158 -12.00 -14.22 15.83
C LEU A 158 -11.97 -12.97 14.93
N ALA A 159 -11.31 -11.91 15.38
CA ALA A 159 -11.13 -10.69 14.60
C ALA A 159 -10.44 -10.96 13.25
N VAL A 160 -9.37 -11.77 13.24
CA VAL A 160 -8.65 -12.15 12.01
C VAL A 160 -9.55 -12.95 11.07
N MET A 161 -10.29 -13.94 11.58
CA MET A 161 -11.17 -14.75 10.74
C MET A 161 -12.30 -13.91 10.16
N THR A 162 -12.95 -13.07 10.96
CA THR A 162 -14.00 -12.16 10.47
C THR A 162 -13.47 -11.21 9.38
N PHE A 163 -12.27 -10.67 9.56
CA PHE A 163 -11.63 -9.82 8.56
C PHE A 163 -11.35 -10.58 7.25
N ILE A 164 -10.79 -11.79 7.33
CA ILE A 164 -10.41 -12.58 6.17
C ILE A 164 -11.63 -13.10 5.41
N SER A 165 -12.70 -13.54 6.08
CA SER A 165 -13.83 -14.22 5.42
C SER A 165 -14.44 -13.41 4.27
N SER A 166 -14.63 -12.11 4.48
CA SER A 166 -15.20 -11.20 3.48
C SER A 166 -14.17 -10.56 2.53
N LEU A 167 -12.88 -10.76 2.76
CA LEU A 167 -11.82 -10.11 2.00
C LEU A 167 -11.81 -10.63 0.54
N PRO A 168 -11.92 -9.76 -0.47
CA PRO A 168 -11.78 -10.18 -1.86
C PRO A 168 -10.39 -10.75 -2.13
N ILE A 169 -10.29 -11.90 -2.82
CA ILE A 169 -9.01 -12.57 -3.07
C ILE A 169 -7.98 -11.66 -3.77
N ARG A 170 -8.44 -10.71 -4.59
CA ARG A 170 -7.57 -9.76 -5.31
C ARG A 170 -6.78 -8.82 -4.39
N LYS A 171 -7.21 -8.67 -3.13
CA LYS A 171 -6.52 -7.86 -2.13
C LYS A 171 -5.32 -8.58 -1.51
N ILE A 172 -5.23 -9.91 -1.64
CA ILE A 172 -4.08 -10.68 -1.15
C ILE A 172 -2.88 -10.41 -2.06
N GLY A 173 -1.73 -10.11 -1.45
CA GLY A 173 -0.45 -10.00 -2.16
C GLY A 173 -0.11 -11.31 -2.89
N GLY A 174 0.24 -11.22 -4.17
CA GLY A 174 0.51 -12.38 -5.03
C GLY A 174 -0.65 -12.80 -5.94
N ILE A 175 -1.90 -12.41 -5.62
CA ILE A 175 -3.05 -12.69 -6.50
C ILE A 175 -3.20 -11.56 -7.52
N GLY A 176 -2.59 -11.75 -8.69
CA GLY A 176 -2.70 -10.85 -9.85
C GLY A 176 -3.98 -11.07 -10.67
N LYS A 177 -4.12 -10.29 -11.76
CA LYS A 177 -5.30 -10.33 -12.65
C LYS A 177 -5.61 -11.74 -13.18
N VAL A 178 -4.57 -12.48 -13.59
CA VAL A 178 -4.72 -13.82 -14.18
C VAL A 178 -5.21 -14.83 -13.13
N THR A 179 -4.52 -14.90 -11.98
CA THR A 179 -4.91 -15.80 -10.89
C THR A 179 -6.29 -15.46 -10.34
N GLU A 180 -6.62 -14.17 -10.18
CA GLU A 180 -7.97 -13.73 -9.82
C GLU A 180 -9.01 -14.24 -10.81
N GLN A 181 -8.74 -14.11 -12.11
CA GLN A 181 -9.66 -14.55 -13.15
C GLN A 181 -9.89 -16.06 -13.10
N ILE A 182 -8.83 -16.86 -12.97
CA ILE A 182 -8.94 -18.32 -12.84
C ILE A 182 -9.78 -18.69 -11.61
N LEU A 183 -9.45 -18.13 -10.44
CA LEU A 183 -10.17 -18.41 -9.20
C LEU A 183 -11.65 -18.00 -9.29
N LYS A 184 -11.97 -16.86 -9.89
CA LYS A 184 -13.34 -16.38 -10.04
C LYS A 184 -14.14 -17.16 -11.08
N GLU A 185 -13.63 -17.25 -12.30
CA GLU A 185 -14.39 -17.74 -13.45
C GLU A 185 -14.45 -19.28 -13.49
N VAL A 186 -13.37 -19.96 -13.09
CA VAL A 186 -13.31 -21.43 -13.13
C VAL A 186 -13.79 -22.03 -11.81
N PHE A 187 -13.34 -21.47 -10.69
CA PHE A 187 -13.59 -22.05 -9.37
C PHE A 187 -14.73 -21.38 -8.61
N GLY A 188 -15.27 -20.25 -9.08
CA GLY A 188 -16.30 -19.51 -8.35
C GLY A 188 -15.82 -19.03 -6.98
N ILE A 189 -14.55 -18.61 -6.87
CA ILE A 189 -13.91 -18.11 -5.66
C ILE A 189 -13.68 -16.61 -5.81
N ASN A 190 -14.39 -15.83 -5.00
CA ASN A 190 -14.31 -14.37 -4.96
C ASN A 190 -13.72 -13.85 -3.64
N THR A 191 -13.96 -14.55 -2.55
CA THR A 191 -13.51 -14.19 -1.19
C THR A 191 -12.56 -15.24 -0.62
N CYS A 192 -11.86 -14.88 0.45
CA CYS A 192 -10.94 -15.81 1.12
C CYS A 192 -11.69 -16.95 1.82
N GLU A 193 -12.91 -16.73 2.32
CA GLU A 193 -13.76 -17.79 2.86
C GLU A 193 -14.01 -18.89 1.81
N GLN A 194 -14.43 -18.48 0.61
CA GLN A 194 -14.66 -19.41 -0.50
C GLN A 194 -13.37 -20.13 -0.94
N MET A 195 -12.22 -19.48 -0.79
CA MET A 195 -10.92 -20.10 -1.06
C MET A 195 -10.60 -21.19 -0.04
N LEU A 196 -10.90 -20.97 1.25
CA LEU A 196 -10.72 -21.96 2.31
C LEU A 196 -11.66 -23.15 2.12
N ASP A 197 -12.93 -22.91 1.81
CA ASP A 197 -13.95 -23.95 1.56
C ASP A 197 -13.56 -24.88 0.41
N LYS A 198 -12.83 -24.36 -0.59
CA LYS A 198 -12.40 -25.09 -1.79
C LYS A 198 -10.90 -25.47 -1.75
N SER A 199 -10.27 -25.39 -0.58
CA SER A 199 -8.83 -25.63 -0.40
C SER A 199 -8.35 -26.99 -0.93
N SER A 200 -9.15 -28.06 -0.74
CA SER A 200 -8.83 -29.40 -1.25
C SER A 200 -8.74 -29.45 -2.79
N TYR A 201 -9.64 -28.78 -3.50
CA TYR A 201 -9.59 -28.65 -4.96
C TYR A 201 -8.37 -27.86 -5.40
N LEU A 202 -8.04 -26.77 -4.69
CA LEU A 202 -6.87 -25.97 -5.01
C LEU A 202 -5.58 -26.78 -4.83
N CYS A 203 -5.46 -27.57 -3.75
CA CYS A 203 -4.31 -28.44 -3.52
C CYS A 203 -4.16 -29.53 -4.59
N ALA A 204 -5.26 -30.02 -5.15
CA ALA A 204 -5.24 -31.05 -6.19
C ALA A 204 -4.89 -30.51 -7.58
N LEU A 205 -5.20 -29.24 -7.86
CA LEU A 205 -5.13 -28.67 -9.22
C LEU A 205 -3.97 -27.68 -9.42
N PHE A 206 -3.44 -27.12 -8.33
CA PHE A 206 -2.30 -26.21 -8.37
C PHE A 206 -1.05 -26.87 -7.81
N SER A 207 0.11 -26.32 -8.17
CA SER A 207 1.39 -26.76 -7.59
C SER A 207 1.40 -26.56 -6.08
N GLN A 208 2.20 -27.35 -5.37
CA GLN A 208 2.37 -27.22 -3.92
C GLN A 208 2.82 -25.81 -3.51
N SER A 209 3.66 -25.14 -4.31
CA SER A 209 4.10 -23.77 -4.03
C SER A 209 3.00 -22.71 -4.17
N THR A 210 1.90 -23.03 -4.86
CA THR A 210 0.78 -22.12 -5.09
C THR A 210 -0.39 -22.38 -4.13
N ALA A 211 -0.63 -23.64 -3.80
CA ALA A 211 -1.74 -24.04 -2.93
C ALA A 211 -1.34 -24.24 -1.46
N GLY A 212 -0.06 -24.47 -1.18
CA GLY A 212 0.49 -24.72 0.15
C GLY A 212 0.88 -23.48 0.93
#